data_AF-A0A964ET45-F1
#
_entry.id   AF-A0A964ET45-F1
#
_cell.length_a   1.000
_cell.length_b   1.000
_cell.length_c   1.000
_cell.angle_alpha   90.00
_cell.angle_beta   90.00
_cell.angle_gamma   90.00
#
_symmetry.space_group_name_H-M   'P 1'
#
loop_
_entity.id
_entity.type
_entity.pdbx_description
1 polymer ?
#
loop_
_entity_poly.entity_id
_entity_poly.type
_entity_poly.pdbx_seq_one_letter_code
_entity_poly.pdbx_strand_id
1 'polypeptide(L)' 'MVSDDVVVPGLGVGTVAAVERMPVAGDPVKLYRIQFGEDTRMWIPVDRLDAEGVREPMPAE' A
#
# COMPACT_ATOMS: atom_id res chain seq x y z
N MET A 1 0.47 6.54 -6.54
CA MET A 1 -0.49 6.52 -7.67
C MET A 1 -0.72 5.06 -8.05
N VAL A 2 -1.86 4.67 -8.64
CA VAL A 2 -2.11 3.24 -8.96
C VAL A 2 -1.04 2.77 -9.95
N SER A 3 -0.48 1.58 -9.69
CA SER A 3 0.68 0.98 -10.37
C SER A 3 2.07 1.48 -9.92
N ASP A 4 2.17 2.30 -8.88
CA ASP A 4 3.47 2.59 -8.28
C ASP A 4 3.90 1.40 -7.44
N ASP A 5 5.15 0.97 -7.63
CA ASP A 5 5.78 0.05 -6.69
C ASP A 5 5.97 0.77 -5.34
N VAL A 6 6.09 0.01 -4.26
CA VAL A 6 6.32 0.45 -2.87
C VAL A 6 7.13 -0.60 -2.14
N VAL A 7 8.03 -0.17 -1.26
CA VAL A 7 8.78 -1.07 -0.37
C VAL A 7 8.09 -1.08 0.98
N VAL A 8 7.67 -2.27 1.42
CA VAL A 8 7.07 -2.49 2.74
C VAL A 8 8.04 -3.28 3.61
N PRO A 9 8.43 -2.76 4.80
CA PRO A 9 9.28 -3.47 5.73
C PRO A 9 8.76 -4.87 6.07
N GLY A 10 9.59 -5.89 5.94
CA GLY A 10 9.25 -7.30 6.22
C GLY A 10 8.52 -8.05 5.11
N LEU A 11 7.94 -7.36 4.12
CA LEU A 11 7.24 -7.97 2.97
C LEU A 11 7.97 -7.76 1.64
N GLY A 12 8.85 -6.76 1.54
CA GLY A 12 9.61 -6.47 0.33
C GLY A 12 8.88 -5.50 -0.60
N VAL A 13 9.10 -5.65 -1.91
CA VAL A 13 8.51 -4.79 -2.93
C VAL A 13 7.10 -5.29 -3.28
N GLY A 14 6.12 -4.39 -3.23
CA GLY A 14 4.76 -4.62 -3.72
C GLY A 14 4.29 -3.47 -4.60
N THR A 15 3.15 -3.61 -5.26
CA THR A 15 2.60 -2.61 -6.18
C THR A 15 1.25 -2.10 -5.67
N VAL A 16 1.03 -0.79 -5.70
CA VAL A 16 -0.25 -0.18 -5.34
C VAL A 16 -1.29 -0.53 -6.42
N ALA A 17 -2.08 -1.57 -6.18
CA ALA A 17 -3.04 -2.08 -7.14
C ALA A 17 -4.34 -1.27 -7.19
N ALA A 18 -4.75 -0.66 -6.07
CA ALA A 18 -5.96 0.16 -5.99
C ALA A 18 -5.94 1.12 -4.80
N VAL A 19 -6.83 2.11 -4.86
CA VAL A 19 -7.19 2.96 -3.73
C VAL A 19 -8.66 2.70 -3.41
N GLU A 20 -8.92 2.14 -2.23
CA GLU A 20 -10.25 1.68 -1.82
C GLU A 20 -10.75 2.51 -0.63
N ARG A 21 -12.08 2.63 -0.47
CA ARG A 21 -12.70 3.15 0.75
C ARG A 21 -13.39 2.00 1.45
N MET A 22 -12.95 1.67 2.65
CA MET A 22 -13.48 0.55 3.43
C MET A 22 -13.87 1.00 4.84
N PRO A 23 -14.93 0.40 5.44
CA PRO A 23 -15.26 0.66 6.83
C PRO A 23 -14.20 0.02 7.75
N VAL A 24 -13.50 0.83 8.55
CA VAL A 24 -12.60 0.39 9.61
C VAL A 24 -13.20 0.87 10.93
N ALA A 25 -13.56 -0.06 11.81
CA ALA A 25 -14.28 0.24 13.06
C ALA A 25 -15.58 1.06 12.88
N GLY A 26 -16.21 0.97 11.70
CA GLY A 26 -17.44 1.69 11.37
C GLY A 26 -17.24 2.99 10.59
N ASP A 27 -16.02 3.52 10.54
CA ASP A 27 -15.71 4.75 9.82
C ASP A 27 -15.14 4.46 8.41
N PRO A 28 -15.53 5.21 7.37
CA PRO A 28 -14.97 5.04 6.04
C PRO A 28 -13.53 5.56 5.98
N VAL A 29 -12.57 4.65 5.84
CA VAL A 29 -11.14 4.97 5.71
C VAL A 29 -10.67 4.73 4.28
N LYS A 30 -9.84 5.63 3.75
CA LYS A 30 -9.20 5.51 2.44
C LYS A 30 -7.92 4.70 2.60
N LEU A 31 -7.81 3.58 1.88
CA LEU A 31 -6.72 2.61 2.00
C LEU A 31 -6.04 2.43 0.64
N TYR A 32 -4.71 2.28 0.63
CA TYR A 32 -3.98 1.69 -0.48
C TYR A 32 -4.04 0.17 -0.39
N ARG A 33 -4.45 -0.50 -1.47
CA ARG A 33 -4.33 -1.94 -1.61
C ARG A 33 -3.01 -2.25 -2.32
N ILE A 34 -2.04 -2.78 -1.57
CA ILE A 34 -0.72 -3.17 -2.06
C ILE A 34 -0.74 -4.66 -2.35
N GLN A 35 -0.29 -5.04 -3.54
CA GLN A 35 -0.19 -6.42 -4.01
C GLN A 35 1.28 -6.87 -4.00
N PHE A 36 1.55 -8.04 -3.42
CA PHE A 36 2.86 -8.69 -3.39
C PHE A 36 2.74 -10.06 -4.09
N GLY A 37 3.34 -10.20 -5.28
CA GLY A 37 3.12 -11.38 -6.11
C GLY A 37 1.64 -11.59 -6.46
N GLU A 38 1.21 -12.83 -6.65
CA GLU A 38 -0.18 -13.13 -7.08
C GLU A 38 -1.16 -13.24 -5.91
N ASP A 39 -0.75 -13.81 -4.78
CA ASP A 39 -1.67 -14.21 -3.71
C ASP A 39 -1.65 -13.33 -2.45
N THR A 40 -0.66 -12.46 -2.30
CA THR A 40 -0.48 -11.69 -1.07
C THR A 40 -0.87 -10.24 -1.28
N ARG A 41 -1.73 -9.72 -0.40
CA ARG A 41 -2.19 -8.33 -0.44
C ARG A 41 -2.30 -7.73 0.94
N MET A 42 -2.09 -6.43 1.02
CA MET A 42 -2.17 -5.66 2.25
C MET A 42 -2.91 -4.34 2.01
N TRP A 43 -3.62 -3.87 3.03
CA TRP A 43 -4.26 -2.56 3.02
C TRP A 43 -3.57 -1.65 4.03
N ILE A 44 -3.19 -0.46 3.60
CA ILE A 44 -2.59 0.56 4.47
C ILE A 44 -3.40 1.85 4.35
N PRO A 45 -3.78 2.50 5.47
CA PRO A 45 -4.35 3.85 5.43
C PRO A 45 -3.44 4.83 4.69
N VAL A 46 -4.04 5.59 3.77
CA VAL A 46 -3.32 6.55 2.92
C VAL A 46 -2.53 7.56 3.76
N ASP A 47 -3.07 7.94 4.92
CA ASP A 47 -2.49 8.89 5.87
C ASP A 47 -1.42 8.29 6.78
N ARG A 48 -1.14 6.99 6.69
CA ARG A 48 -0.17 6.28 7.56
C ARG A 48 0.98 5.61 6.82
N LEU A 49 1.10 5.77 5.50
CA LEU A 49 2.21 5.17 4.74
C LEU A 49 3.59 5.41 5.37
N ASP A 50 3.88 6.67 5.73
CA ASP A 50 5.15 7.05 6.35
C ASP A 50 5.33 6.45 7.75
N ALA A 51 4.24 6.38 8.53
CA ALA A 51 4.24 5.84 9.88
C ALA A 51 4.49 4.32 9.89
N GLU A 52 4.02 3.61 8.86
CA GLU A 52 4.29 2.19 8.63
C GLU A 52 5.65 1.93 7.94
N GLY A 53 6.42 2.99 7.69
CA GLY A 53 7.74 2.91 7.07
C GLY A 53 7.71 2.49 5.59
N VAL A 54 6.55 2.61 4.93
CA VAL A 54 6.39 2.31 3.52
C VAL A 54 6.99 3.43 2.69
N ARG A 55 7.81 3.06 1.72
CA ARG A 55 8.53 4.01 0.87
C ARG A 55 8.21 3.78 -0.59
N GLU A 56 8.14 4.87 -1.35
CA GLU A 56 8.22 4.78 -2.81
C GLU A 56 9.59 4.17 -3.18
N PRO A 57 9.66 3.23 -4.12
CA PRO A 57 10.89 2.66 -4.61
C PRO A 57 11.59 3.73 -5.42
N MET A 58 12.91 3.70 -5.35
CA MET A 58 13.70 4.54 -6.21
C MET A 58 13.34 4.24 -7.67
N PRO A 59 13.03 5.26 -8.49
CA PRO A 59 12.83 5.05 -9.91
C PRO A 59 14.08 4.38 -10.47
N ALA A 60 13.90 3.31 -11.26
CA ALA A 60 14.99 2.71 -12.01
C ALA A 60 15.44 3.73 -13.07
N GLU A 61 16.69 4.19 -12.97
CA GLU A 61 17.36 4.99 -14.02
C GLU A 61 17.54 4.18 -15.31
#